data_AF-A0A947B308-F1
#
_entry.id   AF-A0A947B308-F1
#
_cell.length_a   1.000
_cell.length_b   1.000
_cell.length_c   1.000
_cell.angle_alpha   90.00
_cell.angle_beta   90.00
_cell.angle_gamma   90.00
#
_symmetry.space_group_name_H-M   'P 1'
#
loop_
_entity.id
_entity.type
_entity.pdbx_description
1 polymer ?
#
loop_
_entity_poly.entity_id
_entity_poly.type
_entity_poly.pdbx_seq_one_letter_code
_entity_poly.pdbx_strand_id
1 'polypeptide(L)'
;VMAIRDWLDKDDEPTGEFGGETDYYQGLEQAYECKNGPLTSLAELRLIRGVSESLYVGTEENPGLKDLLTVYSDGKINVNTAGPLVLQALVSPTVSQDTAEGWAESVVAYRQEPMHWDFLSESDWYRNRMAGYNDISLPVEFITTQSTHFTVQMTGKVGVGRKSIFAYLERKKSEKEEQNLVDVFVRYKEVY
;
A
#
# COMPACT_ATOMS: atom_id res chain seq x y z
N VAL A 1 0.39 -10.74 11.56
CA VAL A 1 -0.86 -9.99 11.26
C VAL A 1 -1.62 -9.62 12.52
N MET A 2 -1.81 -10.52 13.49
CA MET A 2 -2.49 -10.23 14.77
C MET A 2 -1.98 -8.97 15.47
N ALA A 3 -0.69 -8.89 15.81
CA ALA A 3 -0.13 -7.68 16.42
C ALA A 3 -0.20 -6.40 15.56
N ILE A 4 -0.27 -6.51 14.22
CA ILE A 4 -0.49 -5.33 13.37
C ILE A 4 -1.93 -4.83 13.51
N ARG A 5 -2.88 -5.75 13.69
CA ARG A 5 -4.29 -5.40 13.93
C ARG A 5 -4.43 -4.68 15.27
N ASP A 6 -3.92 -5.28 16.34
CA ASP A 6 -3.91 -4.73 17.70
C ASP A 6 -3.27 -3.34 17.74
N TRP A 7 -2.13 -3.16 17.04
CA TRP A 7 -1.50 -1.83 16.94
C TRP A 7 -2.40 -0.75 16.32
N LEU A 8 -3.34 -1.14 15.46
CA LEU A 8 -4.18 -0.25 14.65
C LEU A 8 -5.58 -0.03 15.22
N ASP A 9 -6.14 -1.01 15.93
CA ASP A 9 -7.46 -0.87 16.52
C ASP A 9 -7.42 -0.02 17.80
N LYS A 10 -8.57 0.19 18.45
CA LYS A 10 -8.71 1.19 19.51
C LYS A 10 -8.83 0.60 20.90
N ASP A 11 -8.97 -0.71 20.98
CA ASP A 11 -9.10 -1.40 22.25
C ASP A 11 -7.71 -1.82 22.74
N ASP A 12 -7.69 -2.56 23.85
CA ASP A 12 -6.46 -3.13 24.43
C ASP A 12 -6.67 -4.65 24.60
N GLU A 13 -7.48 -5.28 23.74
CA GLU A 13 -7.75 -6.72 23.78
C GLU A 13 -6.87 -7.48 22.78
N PRO A 14 -5.83 -8.23 23.22
CA PRO A 14 -4.91 -8.86 22.29
C PRO A 14 -5.61 -9.86 21.35
N THR A 15 -5.38 -9.73 20.04
CA THR A 15 -5.91 -10.68 19.06
C THR A 15 -5.14 -12.00 19.13
N GLY A 16 -5.72 -13.00 19.78
CA GLY A 16 -5.15 -14.34 19.86
C GLY A 16 -3.80 -14.39 20.59
N GLU A 17 -3.05 -15.47 20.40
CA GLU A 17 -1.81 -15.72 21.19
C GLU A 17 -0.63 -14.82 20.78
N PHE A 18 -0.61 -14.38 19.53
CA PHE A 18 0.46 -13.55 18.95
C PHE A 18 0.04 -12.09 18.74
N GLY A 19 -1.09 -11.70 19.34
CA GLY A 19 -1.47 -10.30 19.50
C GLY A 19 -0.48 -9.55 20.39
N GLY A 20 -0.53 -8.22 20.35
CA GLY A 20 0.37 -7.37 21.11
C GLY A 20 -0.30 -6.05 21.39
N GLU A 21 -0.60 -5.83 22.67
CA GLU A 21 -1.23 -4.62 23.20
C GLU A 21 -0.33 -3.94 24.24
N THR A 22 -0.85 -2.91 24.89
CA THR A 22 -0.17 -2.14 25.95
C THR A 22 0.58 -3.02 26.95
N ASP A 23 -0.03 -4.07 27.49
CA ASP A 23 0.62 -5.00 28.44
C ASP A 23 1.88 -5.67 27.87
N TYR A 24 1.84 -6.05 26.59
CA TYR A 24 2.99 -6.66 25.92
C TYR A 24 4.12 -5.63 25.74
N TYR A 25 3.81 -4.45 25.22
CA TYR A 25 4.83 -3.44 24.90
C TYR A 25 5.42 -2.78 26.14
N GLN A 26 4.64 -2.60 27.22
CA GLN A 26 5.14 -2.15 28.51
C GLN A 26 5.99 -3.20 29.24
N GLY A 27 5.81 -4.49 28.91
CA GLY A 27 6.61 -5.59 29.45
C GLY A 27 7.98 -5.77 28.79
N LEU A 28 8.30 -5.02 27.73
CA LEU A 28 9.60 -5.07 27.06
C LEU A 28 10.71 -4.42 27.91
N GLU A 29 11.96 -4.82 27.68
CA GLU A 29 13.12 -4.22 28.34
C GLU A 29 13.16 -2.69 28.16
N GLN A 30 12.86 -2.23 26.95
CA GLN A 30 12.57 -0.84 26.66
C GLN A 30 11.07 -0.69 26.43
N ALA A 31 10.35 -0.36 27.50
CA ALA A 31 8.90 -0.18 27.47
C ALA A 31 8.46 1.00 26.59
N TYR A 32 7.35 0.82 25.88
CA TYR A 32 6.62 1.87 25.17
C TYR A 32 5.13 1.52 25.08
N GLU A 33 4.32 2.50 24.71
CA GLU A 33 2.87 2.33 24.57
C GLU A 33 2.51 1.71 23.22
N CYS A 34 1.46 0.88 23.22
CA CYS A 34 0.76 0.56 21.98
C CYS A 34 0.13 1.83 21.41
N LYS A 35 0.06 1.95 20.08
CA LYS A 35 -0.46 3.17 19.47
C LYS A 35 -1.98 3.27 19.50
N ASN A 36 -2.66 2.13 19.41
CA ASN A 36 -4.11 1.99 19.30
C ASN A 36 -4.71 2.95 18.26
N GLY A 37 -4.10 2.95 17.06
CA GLY A 37 -4.53 3.83 15.97
C GLY A 37 -3.68 3.78 14.71
N PRO A 38 -4.07 4.57 13.68
CA PRO A 38 -3.44 4.52 12.37
C PRO A 38 -1.93 4.79 12.40
N LEU A 39 -1.18 4.05 11.58
CA LEU A 39 0.24 4.32 11.32
C LEU A 39 0.38 5.74 10.74
N THR A 40 1.28 6.53 11.32
CA THR A 40 1.65 7.86 10.81
C THR A 40 2.94 7.82 9.99
N SER A 41 3.74 6.78 10.19
CA SER A 41 4.93 6.44 9.41
C SER A 41 5.04 4.92 9.29
N LEU A 42 5.52 4.43 8.15
CA LEU A 42 5.84 3.01 7.99
C LEU A 42 6.96 2.54 8.92
N ALA A 43 7.82 3.45 9.42
CA ALA A 43 8.87 3.10 10.38
C ALA A 43 8.31 2.51 11.69
N GLU A 44 7.07 2.84 12.05
CA GLU A 44 6.38 2.28 13.21
C GLU A 44 6.17 0.77 13.10
N LEU A 45 6.17 0.19 11.89
CA LEU A 45 6.09 -1.27 11.72
C LEU A 45 7.19 -2.00 12.50
N ARG A 46 8.37 -1.39 12.68
CA ARG A 46 9.50 -1.96 13.45
C ARG A 46 9.22 -2.08 14.95
N LEU A 47 8.22 -1.36 15.46
CA LEU A 47 7.78 -1.41 16.86
C LEU A 47 6.75 -2.52 17.08
N ILE A 48 6.16 -3.06 16.02
CA ILE A 48 5.10 -4.04 16.14
C ILE A 48 5.70 -5.42 16.40
N ARG A 49 5.13 -6.13 17.38
CA ARG A 49 5.53 -7.49 17.74
C ARG A 49 5.64 -8.39 16.51
N GLY A 50 6.80 -9.02 16.35
CA GLY A 50 7.06 -10.00 15.28
C GLY A 50 7.49 -9.40 13.94
N VAL A 51 7.55 -8.08 13.79
CA VAL A 51 8.14 -7.46 12.59
C VAL A 51 9.66 -7.40 12.77
N SER A 52 10.36 -8.33 12.13
CA SER A 52 11.82 -8.32 12.11
C SER A 52 12.37 -7.23 11.18
N GLU A 53 13.65 -6.89 11.36
CA GLU A 53 14.34 -5.98 10.44
C GLU A 53 14.34 -6.51 8.99
N SER A 54 14.48 -7.83 8.81
CA SER A 54 14.42 -8.45 7.48
C SER A 54 13.03 -8.35 6.84
N LEU A 55 11.94 -8.42 7.61
CA LEU A 55 10.60 -8.18 7.08
C LEU A 55 10.39 -6.70 6.74
N TYR A 56 10.89 -5.79 7.58
CA TYR A 56 10.73 -4.37 7.36
C TYR A 56 11.55 -3.86 6.17
N VAL A 57 12.84 -4.19 6.13
CA VAL A 57 13.80 -3.72 5.10
C VAL A 57 13.73 -4.55 3.84
N GLY A 58 13.46 -5.85 3.97
CA GLY A 58 13.55 -6.83 2.89
C GLY A 58 14.83 -7.66 2.94
N THR A 59 14.97 -8.56 1.99
CA THR A 59 16.15 -9.37 1.72
C THR A 59 16.65 -9.12 0.29
N GLU A 60 17.71 -9.82 -0.14
CA GLU A 60 18.16 -9.75 -1.54
C GLU A 60 17.10 -10.28 -2.52
N GLU A 61 16.26 -11.20 -2.07
CA GLU A 61 15.25 -11.87 -2.90
C GLU A 61 13.88 -11.19 -2.83
N ASN A 62 13.53 -10.60 -1.68
CA ASN A 62 12.19 -10.10 -1.42
C ASN A 62 12.21 -8.65 -0.92
N PRO A 63 11.37 -7.76 -1.47
CA PRO A 63 11.26 -6.40 -0.95
C PRO A 63 10.69 -6.38 0.47
N GLY A 64 11.07 -5.37 1.24
CA GLY A 64 10.56 -5.19 2.59
C GLY A 64 9.15 -4.61 2.61
N LEU A 65 8.47 -4.74 3.74
CA LEU A 65 7.16 -4.14 3.98
C LEU A 65 7.17 -2.63 3.73
N LYS A 66 8.29 -1.94 3.99
CA LYS A 66 8.44 -0.50 3.74
C LYS A 66 8.29 -0.10 2.27
N ASP A 67 8.55 -1.03 1.35
CA ASP A 67 8.52 -0.80 -0.10
C ASP A 67 7.21 -1.28 -0.75
N LEU A 68 6.38 -2.03 0.00
CA LEU A 68 5.11 -2.60 -0.46
C LEU A 68 3.88 -1.88 0.10
N LEU A 69 4.02 -1.16 1.21
CA LEU A 69 2.93 -0.52 1.94
C LEU A 69 2.99 1.02 1.83
N THR A 70 1.90 1.68 2.21
CA THR A 70 1.83 3.13 2.32
C THR A 70 0.89 3.54 3.47
N VAL A 71 1.21 4.65 4.13
CA VAL A 71 0.30 5.32 5.08
C VAL A 71 -0.52 6.44 4.40
N TYR A 72 -0.28 6.69 3.11
CA TYR A 72 -0.92 7.74 2.32
C TYR A 72 -1.93 7.12 1.35
N SER A 73 -3.15 6.88 1.82
CA SER A 73 -4.19 6.19 1.05
C SER A 73 -5.60 6.51 1.57
N ASP A 74 -6.61 6.27 0.74
CA ASP A 74 -8.02 6.19 1.11
C ASP A 74 -8.47 4.78 1.55
N GLY A 75 -7.50 3.86 1.70
CA GLY A 75 -7.71 2.47 2.11
C GLY A 75 -7.85 1.49 0.95
N LYS A 76 -7.81 1.94 -0.31
CA LYS A 76 -7.95 1.07 -1.49
C LYS A 76 -6.64 0.90 -2.25
N ILE A 77 -6.51 -0.24 -2.92
CA ILE A 77 -5.38 -0.59 -3.77
C ILE A 77 -5.77 -0.40 -5.23
N ASN A 78 -4.99 0.41 -5.94
CA ASN A 78 -5.20 0.63 -7.37
C ASN A 78 -4.60 -0.53 -8.19
N VAL A 79 -5.44 -1.36 -8.80
CA VAL A 79 -5.01 -2.53 -9.61
C VAL A 79 -4.22 -2.13 -10.85
N ASN A 80 -4.38 -0.89 -11.32
CA ASN A 80 -3.63 -0.36 -12.47
C ASN A 80 -2.19 0.02 -12.11
N THR A 81 -1.85 0.15 -10.82
CA THR A 81 -0.51 0.56 -10.37
C THR A 81 0.12 -0.39 -9.36
N ALA A 82 -0.65 -1.28 -8.72
CA ALA A 82 -0.15 -2.25 -7.75
C ALA A 82 0.94 -3.15 -8.35
N GLY A 83 2.02 -3.38 -7.61
CA GLY A 83 3.08 -4.31 -8.02
C GLY A 83 2.62 -5.77 -7.97
N PRO A 84 3.36 -6.70 -8.60
CA PRO A 84 2.98 -8.11 -8.69
C PRO A 84 2.78 -8.76 -7.31
N LEU A 85 3.66 -8.49 -6.34
CA LEU A 85 3.53 -9.05 -4.99
C LEU A 85 2.28 -8.54 -4.25
N VAL A 86 1.90 -7.28 -4.45
CA VAL A 86 0.67 -6.71 -3.88
C VAL A 86 -0.56 -7.32 -4.54
N LEU A 87 -0.52 -7.54 -5.85
CA LEU A 87 -1.58 -8.23 -6.57
C LEU A 87 -1.73 -9.67 -6.06
N GLN A 88 -0.64 -10.42 -5.93
CA GLN A 88 -0.65 -11.77 -5.36
C GLN A 88 -1.27 -11.80 -3.96
N ALA A 89 -0.92 -10.84 -3.10
CA ALA A 89 -1.47 -10.75 -1.74
C ALA A 89 -2.98 -10.47 -1.69
N LEU A 90 -3.59 -9.97 -2.77
CA LEU A 90 -5.04 -9.77 -2.89
C LEU A 90 -5.79 -11.01 -3.36
N VAL A 91 -5.09 -12.01 -3.88
CA VAL A 91 -5.71 -13.27 -4.32
C VAL A 91 -6.10 -14.09 -3.10
N SER A 92 -7.24 -14.78 -3.18
CA SER A 92 -7.69 -15.69 -2.12
C SER A 92 -6.59 -16.68 -1.72
N PRO A 93 -6.36 -16.91 -0.42
CA PRO A 93 -5.36 -17.88 0.07
C PRO A 93 -5.66 -19.33 -0.34
N THR A 94 -6.85 -19.60 -0.89
CA THR A 94 -7.22 -20.92 -1.44
C THR A 94 -6.65 -21.17 -2.83
N VAL A 95 -6.13 -20.15 -3.52
CA VAL A 95 -5.49 -20.25 -4.83
C VAL A 95 -4.01 -20.55 -4.64
N SER A 96 -3.42 -21.41 -5.49
CA SER A 96 -1.99 -21.72 -5.38
C SER A 96 -1.12 -20.50 -5.68
N GLN A 97 0.05 -20.44 -5.05
CA GLN A 97 1.01 -19.35 -5.23
C GLN A 97 1.40 -19.18 -6.70
N ASP A 98 1.74 -20.27 -7.40
CA ASP A 98 2.10 -20.25 -8.83
C ASP A 98 0.99 -19.66 -9.70
N THR A 99 -0.28 -19.94 -9.37
CA THR A 99 -1.43 -19.39 -10.12
C THR A 99 -1.58 -17.90 -9.84
N ALA A 100 -1.44 -17.48 -8.58
CA ALA A 100 -1.50 -16.08 -8.19
C ALA A 100 -0.34 -15.27 -8.82
N GLU A 101 0.85 -15.84 -8.90
CA GLU A 101 2.02 -15.26 -9.54
C GLU A 101 1.80 -15.07 -11.04
N GLY A 102 1.45 -16.14 -11.77
CA GLY A 102 1.20 -16.06 -13.21
C GLY A 102 0.04 -15.11 -13.57
N TRP A 103 -0.99 -15.03 -12.73
CA TRP A 103 -2.05 -14.04 -12.88
C TRP A 103 -1.52 -12.62 -12.69
N ALA A 104 -0.76 -12.36 -11.63
CA ALA A 104 -0.21 -11.03 -11.35
C ALA A 104 0.72 -10.56 -12.47
N GLU A 105 1.54 -11.45 -13.02
CA GLU A 105 2.36 -11.18 -14.21
C GLU A 105 1.50 -10.83 -15.43
N SER A 106 0.43 -11.60 -15.67
CA SER A 106 -0.50 -11.35 -16.77
C SER A 106 -1.22 -10.01 -16.65
N VAL A 107 -1.63 -9.63 -15.43
CA VAL A 107 -2.22 -8.31 -15.12
C VAL A 107 -1.22 -7.19 -15.41
N VAL A 108 0.04 -7.35 -14.99
CA VAL A 108 1.10 -6.37 -15.24
C VAL A 108 1.39 -6.23 -16.73
N ALA A 109 1.47 -7.33 -17.47
CA ALA A 109 1.67 -7.32 -18.91
C ALA A 109 0.49 -6.63 -19.63
N TYR A 110 -0.75 -7.00 -19.29
CA TYR A 110 -1.93 -6.46 -19.94
C TYR A 110 -2.03 -4.93 -19.85
N ARG A 111 -1.78 -4.35 -18.66
CA ARG A 111 -1.87 -2.90 -18.45
C ARG A 111 -0.71 -2.10 -19.04
N GLN A 112 0.38 -2.76 -19.43
CA GLN A 112 1.50 -2.11 -20.14
C GLN A 112 1.20 -1.91 -21.63
N GLU A 113 0.30 -2.70 -22.21
CA GLU A 113 -0.04 -2.60 -23.62
C GLU A 113 -1.03 -1.45 -23.89
N PRO A 114 -0.66 -0.43 -24.69
CA PRO A 114 -1.52 0.73 -24.92
C PRO A 114 -2.88 0.41 -25.52
N MET A 115 -2.97 -0.69 -26.28
CA MET A 115 -4.21 -1.14 -26.91
C MET A 115 -5.27 -1.60 -25.89
N HIS A 116 -4.89 -1.82 -24.63
CA HIS A 116 -5.80 -2.26 -23.57
C HIS A 116 -6.27 -1.11 -22.66
N TRP A 117 -5.74 0.11 -22.82
CA TRP A 117 -5.97 1.20 -21.88
C TRP A 117 -7.44 1.61 -21.76
N ASP A 118 -8.23 1.45 -22.81
CA ASP A 118 -9.66 1.75 -22.81
C ASP A 118 -10.45 0.88 -21.80
N PHE A 119 -9.93 -0.30 -21.43
CA PHE A 119 -10.58 -1.21 -20.49
C PHE A 119 -10.14 -1.00 -19.04
N LEU A 120 -9.01 -0.32 -18.80
CA LEU A 120 -8.42 -0.20 -17.46
C LEU A 120 -9.27 0.65 -16.50
N SER A 121 -10.26 1.38 -17.00
CA SER A 121 -11.26 2.07 -16.18
C SER A 121 -12.36 1.16 -15.63
N GLU A 122 -12.61 0.00 -16.24
CA GLU A 122 -13.65 -0.95 -15.80
C GLU A 122 -13.22 -1.58 -14.46
N SER A 123 -14.08 -1.55 -13.44
CA SER A 123 -13.69 -2.01 -12.09
C SER A 123 -13.33 -3.50 -12.00
N ASP A 124 -13.77 -4.30 -12.97
CA ASP A 124 -13.62 -5.75 -13.04
C ASP A 124 -12.79 -6.22 -14.25
N TRP A 125 -12.03 -5.33 -14.91
CA TRP A 125 -11.21 -5.68 -16.07
C TRP A 125 -10.24 -6.83 -15.78
N TYR A 126 -9.66 -6.85 -14.57
CA TYR A 126 -8.71 -7.88 -14.13
C TYR A 126 -9.32 -9.29 -14.09
N ARG A 127 -10.66 -9.39 -14.03
CA ARG A 127 -11.39 -10.66 -14.07
C ARG A 127 -11.82 -10.99 -15.49
N ASN A 128 -12.39 -10.02 -16.21
CA ASN A 128 -13.02 -10.27 -17.51
C ASN A 128 -12.05 -10.35 -18.69
N ARG A 129 -10.81 -9.87 -18.50
CA ARG A 129 -9.81 -9.77 -19.58
C ARG A 129 -8.64 -10.74 -19.42
N MET A 130 -8.51 -11.42 -18.28
CA MET A 130 -7.42 -12.34 -17.99
C MET A 130 -7.80 -13.76 -18.42
N ALA A 131 -7.54 -14.09 -19.68
CA ALA A 131 -7.77 -15.43 -20.21
C ALA A 131 -7.03 -16.49 -19.36
N GLY A 132 -7.74 -17.52 -18.93
CA GLY A 132 -7.19 -18.59 -18.07
C GLY A 132 -7.22 -18.29 -16.57
N TYR A 133 -7.62 -17.08 -16.15
CA TYR A 133 -7.67 -16.66 -14.74
C TYR A 133 -9.04 -16.14 -14.30
N ASN A 134 -10.10 -16.49 -15.02
CA ASN A 134 -11.47 -15.98 -14.78
C ASN A 134 -12.00 -16.28 -13.37
N ASP A 135 -11.46 -17.31 -12.70
CA ASP A 135 -11.86 -17.72 -11.36
C ASP A 135 -11.20 -16.90 -10.24
N ILE A 136 -10.24 -16.04 -10.58
CA ILE A 136 -9.61 -15.15 -9.59
C ILE A 136 -10.58 -14.03 -9.23
N SER A 137 -10.91 -13.99 -7.93
CA SER A 137 -11.67 -12.92 -7.32
C SER A 137 -10.82 -12.19 -6.31
N LEU A 138 -10.77 -10.86 -6.45
CA LEU A 138 -10.18 -9.95 -5.48
C LEU A 138 -11.29 -9.42 -4.54
N PRO A 139 -10.93 -8.97 -3.33
CA PRO A 139 -11.87 -8.29 -2.43
C PRO A 139 -12.21 -6.90 -2.98
N VAL A 140 -13.38 -6.78 -3.60
CA VAL A 140 -13.82 -5.58 -4.36
C VAL A 140 -13.91 -4.32 -3.50
N GLU A 141 -14.09 -4.48 -2.19
CA GLU A 141 -14.12 -3.41 -1.20
C GLU A 141 -12.76 -2.73 -1.00
N PHE A 142 -11.65 -3.45 -1.27
CA PHE A 142 -10.29 -2.97 -1.05
C PHE A 142 -9.56 -2.58 -2.33
N ILE A 143 -10.22 -2.60 -3.49
CA ILE A 143 -9.60 -2.26 -4.78
C ILE A 143 -10.26 -1.06 -5.46
N THR A 144 -9.51 -0.46 -6.38
CA THR A 144 -9.94 0.66 -7.24
C THR A 144 -9.16 0.61 -8.57
N THR A 145 -9.63 1.32 -9.59
CA THR A 145 -8.89 1.56 -10.85
C THR A 145 -8.33 2.98 -10.93
N GLN A 146 -8.65 3.82 -9.94
CA GLN A 146 -8.29 5.23 -9.90
C GLN A 146 -7.60 5.57 -8.59
N SER A 147 -6.65 6.50 -8.65
CA SER A 147 -6.05 7.10 -7.46
C SER A 147 -6.49 8.54 -7.25
N THR A 148 -6.71 8.91 -6.00
CA THR A 148 -6.80 10.31 -5.52
C THR A 148 -5.55 10.70 -4.74
N HIS A 149 -4.64 9.75 -4.50
CA HIS A 149 -3.47 9.90 -3.63
C HIS A 149 -2.20 9.68 -4.45
N PHE A 150 -1.26 10.63 -4.37
CA PHE A 150 -0.03 10.58 -5.16
C PHE A 150 1.16 11.00 -4.32
N THR A 151 2.32 10.43 -4.58
CA THR A 151 3.59 10.90 -4.02
C THR A 151 4.44 11.49 -5.14
N VAL A 152 5.15 12.58 -4.83
CA VAL A 152 6.03 13.27 -5.77
C VAL A 152 7.38 13.46 -5.10
N GLN A 153 8.42 12.94 -5.75
CA GLN A 153 9.80 13.20 -5.40
C GLN A 153 10.40 14.18 -6.41
N MET A 154 10.79 15.36 -5.93
CA MET A 154 11.43 16.39 -6.74
C MET A 154 12.89 16.53 -6.33
N THR A 155 13.81 16.57 -7.28
CA THR A 155 15.22 16.87 -7.01
C THR A 155 15.64 18.11 -7.80
N GLY A 156 16.06 19.16 -7.09
CA GLY A 156 16.71 20.34 -7.67
C GLY A 156 18.23 20.23 -7.59
N LYS A 157 18.94 20.69 -8.62
CA LYS A 157 20.41 20.77 -8.66
C LYS A 157 20.85 22.16 -9.07
N VAL A 158 21.80 22.75 -8.33
CA VAL A 158 22.46 24.02 -8.66
C VAL A 158 23.96 23.88 -8.40
N GLY A 159 24.77 23.92 -9.46
CA GLY A 159 26.19 23.57 -9.36
C GLY A 159 26.38 22.16 -8.82
N VAL A 160 27.13 22.03 -7.73
CA VAL A 160 27.31 20.76 -7.00
C VAL A 160 26.25 20.50 -5.92
N GLY A 161 25.43 21.51 -5.61
CA GLY A 161 24.35 21.39 -4.63
C GLY A 161 23.18 20.59 -5.18
N ARG A 162 22.69 19.63 -4.38
CA ARG A 162 21.47 18.87 -4.65
C ARG A 162 20.52 19.03 -3.47
N LYS A 163 19.23 19.19 -3.76
CA LYS A 163 18.17 19.19 -2.75
C LYS A 163 17.02 18.33 -3.24
N SER A 164 16.50 17.46 -2.38
CA SER A 164 15.33 16.64 -2.69
C SER A 164 14.15 17.02 -1.81
N ILE A 165 12.96 17.01 -2.39
CA ILE A 165 11.69 17.21 -1.71
C ILE A 165 10.83 15.98 -1.98
N PHE A 166 10.28 15.41 -0.91
CA PHE A 166 9.22 14.41 -1.00
C PHE A 166 7.90 15.05 -0.59
N ALA A 167 6.86 14.90 -1.40
CA ALA A 167 5.54 15.44 -1.15
C ALA A 167 4.47 14.38 -1.37
N TYR A 168 3.48 14.31 -0.46
CA TYR A 168 2.25 13.55 -0.68
C TYR A 168 1.11 14.52 -1.03
N LEU A 169 0.38 14.15 -2.08
CA LEU A 169 -0.63 14.92 -2.77
C LEU A 169 -1.97 14.21 -2.72
N GLU A 170 -3.02 14.95 -2.36
CA GLU A 170 -4.41 14.50 -2.47
C GLU A 170 -5.11 15.31 -3.57
N ARG A 171 -5.67 14.59 -4.54
CA ARG A 171 -6.54 15.13 -5.59
C ARG A 171 -7.98 15.10 -5.08
N LYS A 172 -8.55 16.28 -4.87
CA LYS A 172 -9.97 16.44 -4.56
C LYS A 172 -10.75 16.77 -5.83
N LYS A 173 -12.00 16.32 -5.90
CA LYS A 173 -12.92 16.69 -6.98
C LYS A 173 -13.37 18.14 -6.74
N SER A 174 -13.18 19.03 -7.72
CA SER A 174 -13.64 20.42 -7.63
C SER A 174 -15.16 20.47 -7.52
N GLU A 175 -15.69 21.25 -6.58
CA GLU A 175 -17.13 21.56 -6.46
C GLU A 175 -17.62 22.55 -7.53
N LYS A 176 -16.71 23.16 -8.30
CA LYS A 176 -17.03 24.13 -9.36
C LYS A 176 -16.88 23.45 -10.73
N GLU A 177 -18.02 23.19 -11.37
CA GLU A 177 -18.14 22.51 -12.68
C GLU A 177 -17.42 23.21 -13.85
N GLU A 178 -16.96 24.46 -13.70
CA GLU A 178 -16.48 25.27 -14.83
C GLU A 178 -14.97 25.28 -15.06
N GLN A 179 -14.17 24.64 -14.20
CA GLN A 179 -12.73 24.54 -14.44
C GLN A 179 -12.26 23.13 -14.07
N ASN A 180 -11.69 22.40 -15.04
CA ASN A 180 -10.93 21.16 -14.84
C ASN A 180 -9.61 21.42 -14.07
N LEU A 181 -9.65 22.27 -13.05
CA LEU A 181 -8.55 22.49 -12.14
C LEU A 181 -8.65 21.45 -11.04
N VAL A 182 -7.59 20.66 -10.92
CA VAL A 182 -7.41 19.73 -9.83
C VAL A 182 -6.68 20.45 -8.71
N ASP A 183 -7.34 20.62 -7.57
CA ASP A 183 -6.67 21.10 -6.37
C ASP A 183 -5.76 19.99 -5.82
N VAL A 184 -4.49 20.34 -5.66
CA VAL A 184 -3.43 19.45 -5.18
C VAL A 184 -2.94 19.98 -3.85
N PHE A 185 -3.16 19.22 -2.77
CA PHE A 185 -2.72 19.62 -1.43
C PHE A 185 -1.46 18.88 -1.03
N VAL A 186 -0.40 19.62 -0.67
CA VAL A 186 0.79 19.03 -0.03
C VAL A 186 0.47 18.80 1.44
N ARG A 187 0.29 17.55 1.86
CA ARG A 187 0.02 17.23 3.27
C ARG A 187 1.28 17.00 4.11
N TYR A 188 2.40 16.62 3.49
CA TYR A 188 3.67 16.37 4.17
C TYR A 188 4.85 16.72 3.26
N LYS A 189 5.93 17.28 3.83
CA LYS A 189 7.13 17.71 3.11
C LYS A 189 8.40 17.38 3.90
N GLU A 190 9.21 16.48 3.38
CA GLU A 190 10.58 16.24 3.86
C GLU A 190 11.60 16.86 2.91
N VAL A 191 12.68 17.38 3.49
CA VAL A 191 13.74 18.08 2.77
C VAL A 191 15.07 17.43 3.11
N TYR A 192 15.75 16.91 2.10
CA TYR A 192 17.06 16.26 2.17
C TYR A 192 18.10 17.04 1.38
#